data_AF-A0A3P8BNP0-F1
#
_entry.id   AF-A0A3P8BNP0-F1
#
_cell.length_a   1.000
_cell.length_b   1.000
_cell.length_c   1.000
_cell.angle_alpha   90.00
_cell.angle_beta   90.00
_cell.angle_gamma   90.00
#
_symmetry.space_group_name_H-M   'P 1'
#
loop_
_entity.id
_entity.type
_entity.pdbx_description
1 polymer ?
#
loop_
_entity_poly.entity_id
_entity_poly.type
_entity_poly.pdbx_seq_one_letter_code
_entity_poly.pdbx_strand_id
1 'polypeptide(L)'
;MEARQGVYVAGDAASYWDPVVGCRRRVEHLNFAEEAGSLAGKNMVASLLSGNNKSSSRTSSSSYYQHQSSLWSTLGPEISWDAVGLIDSRLLLTRAFFASSTTTGDDDNDIGHKSSKEENSTTRSFSHIPDSSIGRLTKGVVFYLTPKEKRLVGILLWNMPDEIYTDANYPAPSRLNLARSLLAQKLIIDLDDSTENNLQNSTGNNLRQLASQFDVYGEIAEDYAHLQEYIKRKKLDEDNNNNNNITNNNDNSTFSSVDNKPPNM
;
A
#
# COMPACT_ATOMS: atom_id res chain seq x y z
N MET A 1 9.85 16.88 21.16
CA MET A 1 8.81 17.91 20.94
C MET A 1 8.86 19.02 22.00
N GLU A 2 10.00 19.22 22.68
CA GLU A 2 10.17 20.24 23.71
C GLU A 2 10.83 21.48 23.08
N ALA A 3 10.27 22.67 23.30
CA ALA A 3 10.80 23.94 22.81
C ALA A 3 11.62 24.68 23.88
N ARG A 4 11.18 24.57 25.14
CA ARG A 4 11.90 24.97 26.36
C ARG A 4 11.53 24.00 27.47
N GLN A 5 12.30 24.01 28.56
CA GLN A 5 12.01 23.19 29.73
C GLN A 5 10.54 23.32 30.15
N GLY A 6 9.79 22.22 30.08
CA GLY A 6 8.37 22.17 30.45
C GLY A 6 7.40 22.80 29.43
N VAL A 7 7.89 23.24 28.26
CA VAL A 7 7.08 23.82 27.18
C VAL A 7 7.22 22.97 25.92
N TYR A 8 6.11 22.39 25.48
CA TYR A 8 6.06 21.46 24.36
C TYR A 8 5.20 22.02 23.22
N VAL A 9 5.49 21.60 21.99
CA VAL A 9 4.75 22.01 20.78
C VAL A 9 4.44 20.78 19.93
N ALA A 10 3.27 20.72 19.33
CA ALA A 10 2.81 19.65 18.44
C ALA A 10 1.90 20.20 17.33
N GLY A 11 1.57 19.35 16.36
CA GLY A 11 0.69 19.70 15.23
C GLY A 11 1.25 20.83 14.36
N ASP A 12 0.36 21.54 13.66
CA ASP A 12 0.71 22.48 12.60
C ASP A 12 1.67 23.61 13.01
N ALA A 13 1.72 23.95 14.30
CA ALA A 13 2.62 24.95 14.86
C ALA A 13 4.06 24.43 15.06
N ALA A 14 4.28 23.12 15.05
CA ALA A 14 5.57 22.52 15.36
C ALA A 14 6.52 22.53 14.14
N SER A 15 7.64 23.24 14.27
CA SER A 15 8.81 23.07 13.41
C SER A 15 9.75 22.02 14.02
N TYR A 16 9.76 20.82 13.44
CA TYR A 16 10.46 19.64 13.97
C TYR A 16 11.60 19.18 13.05
N TRP A 17 12.54 18.41 13.59
CA TRP A 17 13.58 17.74 12.81
C TRP A 17 13.04 16.41 12.28
N ASP A 18 12.99 16.26 10.96
CA ASP A 18 12.58 15.01 10.33
C ASP A 18 13.83 14.13 10.08
N PRO A 19 13.97 12.99 10.78
CA PRO A 19 15.19 12.18 10.73
C PRO A 19 15.41 11.48 9.38
N VAL A 20 14.35 11.30 8.59
CA VAL A 20 14.37 10.53 7.34
C VAL A 20 14.83 11.43 6.21
N VAL A 21 14.19 12.59 6.06
CA VAL A 21 14.61 13.56 5.04
C VAL A 21 15.84 14.36 5.48
N GLY A 22 16.15 14.41 6.78
CA GLY A 22 17.36 15.02 7.31
C GLY A 22 17.31 16.55 7.30
N CYS A 23 16.13 17.13 7.48
CA CYS A 23 15.94 18.58 7.54
C CYS A 23 14.87 18.98 8.54
N ARG A 24 14.86 20.26 8.91
CA ARG A 24 13.80 20.83 9.75
C ARG A 24 12.60 21.18 8.87
N ARG A 25 11.39 20.81 9.28
CA ARG A 25 10.15 21.14 8.56
C ARG A 25 8.94 21.33 9.47
N ARG A 26 7.88 21.88 8.88
CA ARG A 26 6.53 22.04 9.44
C ARG A 26 5.57 21.38 8.46
N VAL A 27 4.58 20.66 8.94
CA VAL A 27 3.58 19.95 8.11
C VAL A 27 2.18 20.16 8.67
N GLU A 28 1.16 20.02 7.83
CA GLU A 28 -0.26 20.21 8.14
C GLU A 28 -1.01 18.89 7.91
N HIS A 29 -0.56 17.84 8.60
CA HIS A 29 -1.05 16.48 8.39
C HIS A 29 -1.74 15.97 9.65
N LEU A 30 -2.89 15.28 9.49
CA LEU A 30 -3.62 14.73 10.63
C LEU A 30 -2.73 13.80 11.49
N ASN A 31 -2.07 12.85 10.85
CA ASN A 31 -1.20 11.89 11.55
C ASN A 31 0.01 12.56 12.23
N PHE A 32 0.46 13.74 11.76
CA PHE A 32 1.50 14.47 12.42
C PHE A 32 0.97 15.05 13.72
N ALA A 33 -0.20 15.69 13.70
CA ALA A 33 -0.82 16.25 14.88
C ALA A 33 -1.08 15.18 15.95
N GLU A 34 -1.58 14.01 15.55
CA GLU A 34 -1.84 12.88 16.45
C GLU A 34 -0.55 12.34 17.09
N GLU A 35 0.44 11.97 16.27
CA GLU A 35 1.69 11.37 16.74
C GLU A 35 2.55 12.36 17.53
N ALA A 36 2.68 13.59 17.04
CA ALA A 36 3.43 14.64 17.74
C ALA A 36 2.75 15.03 19.05
N GLY A 37 1.41 15.09 19.08
CA GLY A 37 0.63 15.38 20.28
C GLY A 37 0.77 14.28 21.34
N SER A 38 0.61 13.02 20.93
CA SER A 38 0.83 11.85 21.79
C SER A 38 2.25 11.84 22.38
N LEU A 39 3.25 12.08 21.54
CA LEU A 39 4.65 12.14 21.95
C LEU A 39 4.93 13.32 22.91
N ALA A 40 4.36 14.50 22.63
CA ALA A 40 4.46 15.65 23.54
C ALA A 40 3.84 15.33 24.90
N GLY A 41 2.65 14.71 24.92
CA GLY A 41 1.98 14.22 26.13
C GLY A 41 2.84 13.28 26.97
N LYS A 42 3.41 12.25 26.33
CA LYS A 42 4.32 11.30 26.98
C LYS A 42 5.56 11.99 27.57
N ASN A 43 6.14 12.93 26.82
CA ASN A 43 7.31 13.68 27.30
C ASN A 43 6.98 14.64 28.44
N MET A 44 5.81 15.29 28.44
CA MET A 44 5.35 16.11 29.57
C MET A 44 5.28 15.28 30.86
N VAL A 45 4.67 14.10 30.81
CA VAL A 45 4.58 13.20 31.97
C VAL A 45 5.97 12.71 32.41
N ALA A 46 6.80 12.29 31.45
CA ALA A 46 8.17 11.84 31.75
C ALA A 46 8.99 12.94 32.46
N SER A 47 8.89 14.19 31.98
CA SER A 47 9.56 15.34 32.59
C SER A 47 9.11 15.60 34.03
N LEU A 48 7.83 15.43 34.35
CA LEU A 48 7.32 15.56 35.73
C LEU A 48 7.85 14.46 36.65
N LEU A 49 7.84 13.21 36.18
CA LEU A 49 8.29 12.06 36.96
C LEU A 49 9.80 12.09 37.23
N SER A 50 10.60 12.52 36.26
CA SER A 50 12.06 12.67 36.43
C SER A 50 12.45 13.83 37.35
N GLY A 51 11.64 14.88 37.44
CA GLY A 51 11.86 16.00 38.38
C GLY A 51 11.66 15.61 39.85
N ASN A 52 10.73 14.68 40.12
CA ASN A 52 10.38 14.24 41.47
C ASN A 52 11.23 13.06 41.98
N ASN A 53 11.82 12.26 41.08
CA ASN A 53 12.64 11.10 41.41
C ASN A 53 14.09 11.30 40.96
N LYS A 54 14.87 12.13 41.67
CA LYS A 54 16.33 12.27 41.44
C LYS A 54 17.13 10.98 41.72
N SER A 55 16.50 9.92 42.24
CA SER A 55 17.21 8.75 42.79
C SER A 55 16.72 7.37 42.32
N SER A 56 15.78 7.24 41.38
CA SER A 56 15.35 5.90 40.92
C SER A 56 15.26 5.78 39.39
N SER A 57 16.09 4.88 38.87
CA SER A 57 16.06 4.29 37.53
C SER A 57 16.40 5.20 36.33
N ARG A 58 17.56 4.89 35.73
CA ARG A 58 18.20 5.48 34.53
C ARG A 58 17.42 5.26 33.20
N THR A 59 16.09 5.30 33.19
CA THR A 59 15.32 4.87 31.99
C THR A 59 14.29 5.86 31.46
N SER A 60 14.00 6.98 32.13
CA SER A 60 13.08 8.00 31.61
C SER A 60 13.76 8.95 30.61
N SER A 61 14.27 8.39 29.50
CA SER A 61 14.81 9.20 28.40
C SER A 61 13.66 9.83 27.62
N SER A 62 13.68 11.16 27.45
CA SER A 62 12.71 11.83 26.58
C SER A 62 12.75 11.19 25.18
N SER A 63 11.58 10.86 24.66
CA SER A 63 11.44 10.22 23.35
C SER A 63 11.45 11.25 22.24
N TYR A 64 12.14 10.94 21.14
CA TYR A 64 12.22 11.77 19.96
C TYR A 64 11.14 11.41 18.94
N TYR A 65 10.77 12.38 18.09
CA TYR A 65 9.83 12.15 17.02
C TYR A 65 10.51 11.33 15.92
N GLN A 66 9.99 10.15 15.62
CA GLN A 66 10.54 9.22 14.63
C GLN A 66 9.55 8.90 13.51
N HIS A 67 8.28 9.25 13.67
CA HIS A 67 7.24 8.89 12.73
C HIS A 67 7.37 9.67 11.42
N GLN A 68 7.18 8.98 10.29
CA GLN A 68 7.11 9.63 8.98
C GLN A 68 5.68 10.01 8.68
N SER A 69 5.36 11.27 8.95
CA SER A 69 4.05 11.83 8.62
C SER A 69 3.78 11.77 7.11
N SER A 70 2.57 11.34 6.78
CA SER A 70 1.99 11.32 5.44
C SER A 70 0.73 12.18 5.36
N LEU A 71 0.35 12.57 4.16
CA LEU A 71 -0.92 13.22 3.87
C LEU A 71 -1.71 12.36 2.90
N TRP A 72 -3.03 12.53 2.90
CA TRP A 72 -3.92 12.00 1.89
C TRP A 72 -4.95 13.06 1.52
N SER A 73 -5.52 12.94 0.33
CA SER A 73 -6.67 13.73 -0.07
C SER A 73 -7.46 12.99 -1.14
N THR A 74 -8.76 13.25 -1.16
CA THR A 74 -9.69 12.70 -2.13
C THR A 74 -10.46 13.84 -2.78
N LEU A 75 -10.62 13.76 -4.10
CA LEU A 75 -11.44 14.68 -4.88
C LEU A 75 -12.56 13.86 -5.52
N GLY A 76 -13.67 13.76 -4.80
CA GLY A 76 -14.77 12.87 -5.17
C GLY A 76 -14.38 11.38 -5.08
N PRO A 77 -15.16 10.49 -5.71
CA PRO A 77 -14.95 9.05 -5.59
C PRO A 77 -13.84 8.50 -6.49
N GLU A 78 -13.43 9.24 -7.53
CA GLU A 78 -12.54 8.72 -8.58
C GLU A 78 -11.08 9.15 -8.44
N ILE A 79 -10.81 10.19 -7.66
CA ILE A 79 -9.49 10.78 -7.55
C ILE A 79 -9.05 10.77 -6.09
N SER A 80 -7.95 10.11 -5.81
CA SER A 80 -7.31 10.09 -4.50
C SER A 80 -5.81 10.14 -4.64
N TRP A 81 -5.14 10.65 -3.61
CA TRP A 81 -3.69 10.56 -3.52
C TRP A 81 -3.22 10.49 -2.08
N ASP A 82 -2.15 9.74 -1.89
CA ASP A 82 -1.38 9.68 -0.64
C ASP A 82 0.04 10.19 -0.90
N ALA A 83 0.66 10.83 0.07
CA ALA A 83 2.05 11.24 -0.06
C ALA A 83 2.83 11.21 1.24
N VAL A 84 4.12 10.95 1.13
CA VAL A 84 5.06 10.91 2.26
C VAL A 84 6.41 11.52 1.86
N GLY A 85 7.08 12.16 2.82
CA GLY A 85 8.36 12.84 2.59
C GLY A 85 8.21 14.27 2.10
N LEU A 86 9.18 14.76 1.31
CA LEU A 86 9.20 16.10 0.72
C LEU A 86 8.58 16.07 -0.69
N ILE A 87 7.46 16.77 -0.85
CA ILE A 87 6.68 16.83 -2.09
C ILE A 87 6.76 18.27 -2.61
N ASP A 88 7.68 18.51 -3.54
CA ASP A 88 7.92 19.85 -4.12
C ASP A 88 8.41 19.71 -5.56
N SER A 89 7.50 19.91 -6.52
CA SER A 89 7.83 19.81 -7.96
C SER A 89 8.67 20.98 -8.47
N ARG A 90 8.85 22.06 -7.70
CA ARG A 90 9.65 23.22 -8.10
C ARG A 90 11.12 23.04 -7.74
N LEU A 91 11.39 22.46 -6.57
CA LEU A 91 12.75 22.33 -6.02
C LEU A 91 13.34 20.92 -6.16
N LEU A 92 12.51 19.91 -6.41
CA LEU A 92 12.94 18.53 -6.53
C LEU A 92 12.80 18.02 -7.97
N LEU A 93 13.66 17.07 -8.33
CA LEU A 93 13.51 16.34 -9.58
C LEU A 93 12.33 15.38 -9.44
N THR A 94 11.31 15.58 -10.27
CA THR A 94 10.13 14.73 -10.31
C THR A 94 10.25 13.67 -11.41
N ARG A 95 9.93 12.43 -11.08
CA ARG A 95 9.81 11.31 -12.02
C ARG A 95 8.55 10.54 -11.72
N ALA A 96 7.74 10.25 -12.73
CA ALA A 96 6.44 9.62 -12.54
C ALA A 96 6.29 8.39 -13.43
N PHE A 97 5.60 7.38 -12.89
CA PHE A 97 5.25 6.14 -13.58
C PHE A 97 3.76 5.94 -13.41
N PHE A 98 3.04 5.90 -14.52
CA PHE A 98 1.59 5.72 -14.54
C PHE A 98 1.22 4.52 -15.38
N ALA A 99 0.17 3.83 -14.96
CA ALA A 99 -0.54 2.92 -15.83
C ALA A 99 -1.31 3.74 -16.88
N SER A 100 -1.05 3.44 -18.15
CA SER A 100 -1.84 3.98 -19.26
C SER A 100 -3.05 3.08 -19.47
N SER A 101 -4.26 3.64 -19.43
CA SER A 101 -5.39 2.94 -20.05
C SER A 101 -5.27 3.15 -21.55
N THR A 102 -4.92 2.12 -22.32
CA THR A 102 -5.20 2.15 -23.75
C THR A 102 -6.71 2.18 -23.90
N THR A 103 -7.29 3.37 -24.05
CA THR A 103 -8.52 3.48 -24.83
C THR A 103 -8.12 3.00 -26.22
N THR A 104 -8.40 1.74 -26.52
CA THR A 104 -8.41 1.24 -27.88
C THR A 104 -9.21 2.24 -28.70
N GLY A 105 -8.51 2.98 -29.57
CA GLY A 105 -9.16 3.83 -30.54
C GLY A 105 -9.91 2.93 -31.50
N ASP A 106 -11.18 2.69 -31.20
CA ASP A 106 -12.19 2.09 -32.08
C ASP A 106 -13.54 2.61 -31.60
N ASP A 107 -13.79 3.90 -31.79
CA ASP A 107 -15.12 4.51 -31.82
C ASP A 107 -15.19 5.41 -33.05
N ASP A 108 -15.15 4.76 -34.21
CA ASP A 108 -15.87 5.23 -35.40
C ASP A 108 -16.47 3.99 -36.06
N ASN A 109 -17.60 3.50 -35.51
CA ASN A 109 -18.67 2.89 -36.28
C ASN A 109 -19.90 2.66 -35.38
N ASP A 110 -20.82 3.60 -35.54
CA ASP A 110 -22.23 3.51 -35.23
C ASP A 110 -22.88 2.20 -35.76
N ILE A 111 -23.98 1.82 -35.10
CA ILE A 111 -25.00 0.81 -35.43
C ILE A 111 -24.80 -0.62 -34.88
N GLY A 112 -25.58 -0.98 -33.84
CA GLY A 112 -25.90 -2.40 -33.59
C GLY A 112 -26.49 -2.80 -32.24
N HIS A 113 -27.75 -2.47 -32.00
CA HIS A 113 -28.63 -2.99 -30.93
C HIS A 113 -28.41 -4.46 -30.47
N LYS A 114 -28.43 -4.69 -29.14
CA LYS A 114 -29.38 -5.58 -28.39
C LYS A 114 -28.93 -5.70 -26.91
N SER A 115 -29.54 -4.95 -25.97
CA SER A 115 -30.57 -5.40 -25.01
C SER A 115 -30.26 -6.76 -24.35
N SER A 116 -30.11 -6.90 -23.02
CA SER A 116 -31.13 -6.54 -22.02
C SER A 116 -30.69 -6.71 -20.54
N LYS A 117 -31.12 -5.76 -19.68
CA LYS A 117 -31.52 -5.85 -18.24
C LYS A 117 -30.41 -6.05 -17.18
N GLU A 118 -30.30 -5.32 -16.07
CA GLU A 118 -31.15 -4.39 -15.28
C GLU A 118 -30.19 -3.46 -14.47
N GLU A 119 -30.20 -2.14 -14.66
CA GLU A 119 -30.84 -1.09 -13.84
C GLU A 119 -30.55 -1.09 -12.32
N ASN A 120 -29.64 -0.20 -11.89
CA ASN A 120 -30.08 0.93 -11.06
C ASN A 120 -29.23 2.18 -11.32
N SER A 121 -29.89 3.19 -11.86
CA SER A 121 -29.34 4.45 -12.36
C SER A 121 -29.02 5.45 -11.24
N THR A 122 -27.84 6.05 -11.28
CA THR A 122 -27.78 7.51 -11.19
C THR A 122 -26.64 7.99 -12.09
N THR A 123 -27.04 8.45 -13.27
CA THR A 123 -26.24 9.26 -14.19
C THR A 123 -25.44 10.32 -13.44
N ARG A 124 -24.12 10.20 -13.43
CA ARG A 124 -23.20 11.32 -13.18
C ARG A 124 -22.19 11.40 -14.30
N SER A 125 -22.62 12.07 -15.35
CA SER A 125 -21.75 12.62 -16.37
C SER A 125 -20.83 13.65 -15.73
N PHE A 126 -19.65 13.21 -15.27
CA PHE A 126 -18.46 14.07 -15.20
C PHE A 126 -17.55 13.68 -16.36
N SER A 127 -18.03 13.93 -17.58
CA SER A 127 -17.24 13.77 -18.78
C SER A 127 -16.13 14.82 -18.82
N HIS A 128 -14.90 14.29 -18.86
CA HIS A 128 -13.64 14.90 -19.30
C HIS A 128 -13.00 16.01 -18.46
N ILE A 129 -12.04 15.60 -17.63
CA ILE A 129 -10.76 16.35 -17.58
C ILE A 129 -10.10 16.15 -18.97
N PRO A 130 -9.61 17.20 -19.66
CA PRO A 130 -9.20 17.11 -21.06
C PRO A 130 -7.98 16.21 -21.26
N ASP A 131 -7.92 15.57 -22.43
CA ASP A 131 -6.79 14.77 -22.92
C ASP A 131 -5.47 15.56 -22.84
N SER A 132 -4.62 15.18 -21.89
CA SER A 132 -3.19 15.18 -22.17
C SER A 132 -2.94 14.02 -23.15
N SER A 133 -2.04 14.17 -24.10
CA SER A 133 -1.64 13.19 -25.12
C SER A 133 -1.15 11.82 -24.59
N ILE A 134 -1.37 11.55 -23.30
CA ILE A 134 -1.01 10.38 -22.50
C ILE A 134 -2.27 9.57 -22.12
N GLY A 135 -3.48 10.04 -22.46
CA GLY A 135 -4.74 9.39 -22.10
C GLY A 135 -5.11 9.59 -20.61
N ARG A 136 -6.13 8.86 -20.14
CA ARG A 136 -6.57 8.91 -18.75
C ARG A 136 -5.56 8.20 -17.84
N LEU A 137 -4.82 8.98 -17.04
CA LEU A 137 -3.94 8.45 -16.00
C LEU A 137 -4.79 7.78 -14.91
N THR A 138 -4.74 6.44 -14.86
CA THR A 138 -5.60 5.67 -13.95
C THR A 138 -5.01 5.58 -12.56
N LYS A 139 -3.79 5.05 -12.44
CA LYS A 139 -3.01 4.94 -11.19
C LYS A 139 -1.53 5.15 -11.45
N GLY A 140 -0.77 5.62 -10.47
CA GLY A 140 0.66 5.81 -10.63
C GLY A 140 1.41 6.22 -9.38
N VAL A 141 2.73 6.20 -9.49
CA VAL A 141 3.66 6.62 -8.43
C VAL A 141 4.55 7.75 -8.95
N VAL A 142 4.77 8.75 -8.09
CA VAL A 142 5.62 9.90 -8.39
C VAL A 142 6.74 9.96 -7.35
N PHE A 143 7.97 9.95 -7.82
CA PHE A 143 9.19 10.05 -7.02
C PHE A 143 9.75 11.47 -7.07
N TYR A 144 10.14 11.97 -5.90
CA TYR A 144 10.80 13.27 -5.73
C TYR A 144 12.23 13.08 -5.24
N LEU A 145 13.18 13.57 -6.02
CA LEU A 145 14.62 13.40 -5.78
C LEU A 145 15.29 14.77 -5.55
N THR A 146 16.31 14.79 -4.69
CA THR A 146 17.17 15.97 -4.57
C THR A 146 17.92 16.24 -5.88
N PRO A 147 18.06 17.50 -6.35
CA PRO A 147 18.68 17.77 -7.66
C PRO A 147 20.15 17.40 -7.79
N LYS A 148 20.92 17.45 -6.69
CA LYS A 148 22.36 17.22 -6.70
C LYS A 148 22.73 15.74 -6.56
N GLU A 149 22.21 15.11 -5.52
CA GLU A 149 22.58 13.74 -5.13
C GLU A 149 21.63 12.70 -5.73
N LYS A 150 20.55 13.12 -6.40
CA LYS A 150 19.47 12.22 -6.85
C LYS A 150 18.91 11.36 -5.70
N ARG A 151 19.04 11.83 -4.45
CA ARG A 151 18.51 11.15 -3.26
C ARG A 151 17.00 11.19 -3.23
N LEU A 152 16.36 10.04 -3.03
CA LEU A 152 14.91 9.91 -2.86
C LEU A 152 14.45 10.54 -1.54
N VAL A 153 13.55 11.52 -1.64
CA VAL A 153 13.08 12.31 -0.49
C VAL A 153 11.57 12.42 -0.37
N GLY A 154 10.81 12.07 -1.41
CA GLY A 154 9.36 12.05 -1.36
C GLY A 154 8.75 11.08 -2.36
N ILE A 155 7.57 10.57 -2.01
CA ILE A 155 6.78 9.66 -2.83
C ILE A 155 5.33 10.11 -2.76
N LEU A 156 4.67 10.21 -3.91
CA LEU A 156 3.23 10.41 -4.04
C LEU A 156 2.62 9.20 -4.77
N LEU A 157 1.54 8.68 -4.22
CA LEU A 157 0.72 7.61 -4.75
C LEU A 157 -0.54 8.23 -5.33
N TRP A 158 -0.75 8.11 -6.64
CA TRP A 158 -1.91 8.65 -7.35
C TRP A 158 -2.90 7.54 -7.65
N ASN A 159 -4.13 7.66 -7.15
CA ASN A 159 -5.23 6.71 -7.34
C ASN A 159 -4.83 5.26 -7.02
N MET A 160 -4.00 5.07 -5.99
CA MET A 160 -3.62 3.75 -5.50
C MET A 160 -4.14 3.58 -4.08
N PRO A 161 -4.96 2.54 -3.80
CA PRO A 161 -5.35 2.23 -2.43
C PRO A 161 -4.10 1.83 -1.62
N ASP A 162 -4.16 2.00 -0.30
CA ASP A 162 -3.03 1.64 0.56
C ASP A 162 -2.71 0.13 0.46
N GLU A 163 -3.72 -0.71 0.48
CA GLU A 163 -3.56 -2.17 0.36
C GLU A 163 -3.37 -2.61 -1.10
N ILE A 164 -2.39 -3.50 -1.35
CA ILE A 164 -2.13 -4.03 -2.70
C ILE A 164 -3.34 -4.77 -3.28
N TYR A 165 -3.95 -5.61 -2.46
CA TYR A 165 -5.16 -6.37 -2.74
C TYR A 165 -6.05 -6.36 -1.49
N THR A 166 -7.33 -6.70 -1.64
CA THR A 166 -8.26 -6.81 -0.51
C THR A 166 -8.63 -8.27 -0.27
N ASP A 167 -8.22 -8.83 0.87
CA ASP A 167 -8.59 -10.19 1.30
C ASP A 167 -8.86 -10.21 2.81
N ALA A 168 -9.91 -10.90 3.23
CA ALA A 168 -10.28 -11.03 4.65
C ALA A 168 -9.33 -11.95 5.43
N ASN A 169 -8.69 -12.91 4.77
CA ASN A 169 -7.85 -13.93 5.40
C ASN A 169 -6.36 -13.56 5.40
N TYR A 170 -5.93 -12.73 4.46
CA TYR A 170 -4.52 -12.38 4.29
C TYR A 170 -4.38 -10.86 4.20
N PRO A 171 -3.76 -10.20 5.21
CA PRO A 171 -3.54 -8.77 5.16
C PRO A 171 -2.57 -8.43 4.03
N ALA A 172 -2.96 -7.50 3.17
CA ALA A 172 -2.10 -7.05 2.09
C ALA A 172 -1.00 -6.11 2.61
N PRO A 173 0.15 -6.07 1.92
CA PRO A 173 1.16 -5.04 2.18
C PRO A 173 0.57 -3.64 1.95
N SER A 174 0.94 -2.69 2.83
CA SER A 174 0.60 -1.26 2.69
C SER A 174 1.62 -0.56 1.78
N ARG A 175 1.14 0.05 0.70
CA ARG A 175 1.92 0.89 -0.22
C ARG A 175 2.48 2.10 0.50
N LEU A 176 1.75 2.69 1.45
CA LEU A 176 2.23 3.83 2.21
C LEU A 176 3.38 3.43 3.16
N ASN A 177 3.31 2.25 3.77
CA ASN A 177 4.41 1.71 4.57
C ASN A 177 5.62 1.32 3.71
N LEU A 178 5.40 0.76 2.52
CA LEU A 178 6.46 0.55 1.53
C LEU A 178 7.16 1.88 1.21
N ALA A 179 6.40 2.93 0.90
CA ALA A 179 6.94 4.27 0.64
C ALA A 179 7.78 4.80 1.81
N ARG A 180 7.29 4.66 3.04
CA ARG A 180 8.06 5.04 4.25
C ARG A 180 9.38 4.28 4.36
N SER A 181 9.37 2.98 4.07
CA SER A 181 10.55 2.14 4.11
C SER A 181 11.60 2.57 3.08
N LEU A 182 11.18 2.90 1.86
CA LEU A 182 12.07 3.37 0.79
C LEU A 182 12.71 4.72 1.14
N LEU A 183 11.94 5.64 1.73
CA LEU A 183 12.48 6.91 2.21
C LEU A 183 13.49 6.72 3.34
N ALA A 184 13.24 5.78 4.27
CA ALA A 184 14.14 5.49 5.38
C ALA A 184 15.51 4.97 4.92
N GLN A 185 15.57 4.30 3.76
CA GLN A 185 16.80 3.77 3.17
C GLN A 185 17.72 4.86 2.59
N LYS A 186 17.22 6.10 2.41
CA LYS A 186 17.99 7.25 1.87
C LYS A 186 18.66 6.94 0.53
N LEU A 187 17.95 6.20 -0.33
CA LEU A 187 18.45 5.74 -1.62
C LEU A 187 18.90 6.89 -2.51
N ILE A 188 20.06 6.73 -3.14
CA ILE A 188 20.51 7.53 -4.27
C ILE A 188 20.10 6.79 -5.54
N ILE A 189 19.40 7.49 -6.43
CA ILE A 189 18.82 6.93 -7.64
C ILE A 189 19.74 7.23 -8.83
N ASP A 190 20.05 6.18 -9.60
CA ASP A 190 20.69 6.36 -10.88
C ASP A 190 19.64 6.76 -11.93
N LEU A 191 19.93 7.83 -12.67
CA LEU A 191 19.05 8.38 -13.70
C LEU A 191 19.63 8.20 -15.11
N ASP A 192 20.80 7.58 -15.23
CA ASP A 192 21.59 7.63 -16.48
C ASP A 192 21.20 6.52 -17.48
N ASP A 193 20.18 5.70 -17.18
CA ASP A 193 19.63 4.61 -18.03
C ASP A 193 18.81 5.10 -19.26
N SER A 194 19.21 6.21 -19.89
CA SER A 194 18.67 6.65 -21.18
C SER A 194 19.13 5.80 -22.38
N THR A 195 19.91 4.74 -22.15
CA THR A 195 20.29 3.76 -23.18
C THR A 195 19.62 2.42 -22.91
N GLU A 196 18.59 2.10 -23.71
CA GLU A 196 17.80 0.85 -23.69
C GLU A 196 18.60 -0.46 -23.89
N ASN A 197 19.94 -0.45 -23.89
CA ASN A 197 20.77 -1.54 -24.40
C ASN A 197 21.62 -2.30 -23.35
N ASN A 198 21.44 -2.09 -22.04
CA ASN A 198 22.19 -2.85 -21.03
C ASN A 198 21.32 -3.34 -19.88
N LEU A 199 20.37 -4.23 -20.19
CA LEU A 199 19.50 -4.91 -19.20
C LEU A 199 20.24 -5.86 -18.24
N GLN A 200 21.55 -6.06 -18.37
CA GLN A 200 22.26 -7.13 -17.65
C GLN A 200 23.23 -6.67 -16.56
N ASN A 201 23.56 -5.37 -16.44
CA ASN A 201 24.64 -4.94 -15.52
C ASN A 201 24.37 -3.64 -14.72
N SER A 202 23.11 -3.21 -14.55
CA SER A 202 22.80 -2.10 -13.64
C SER A 202 22.58 -2.63 -12.23
N THR A 203 23.62 -2.54 -11.39
CA THR A 203 23.54 -2.82 -9.93
C THR A 203 22.99 -1.61 -9.15
N GLY A 204 22.51 -0.57 -9.84
CA GLY A 204 22.00 0.67 -9.28
C GLY A 204 20.49 0.63 -8.99
N ASN A 205 20.03 1.41 -8.02
CA ASN A 205 18.61 1.54 -7.69
C ASN A 205 17.89 2.28 -8.84
N ASN A 206 17.25 1.53 -9.75
CA ASN A 206 16.48 2.10 -10.86
C ASN A 206 15.03 2.39 -10.43
N LEU A 207 14.51 3.58 -10.79
CA LEU A 207 13.14 3.98 -10.47
C LEU A 207 12.06 3.06 -11.05
N ARG A 208 12.29 2.43 -12.20
CA ARG A 208 11.35 1.47 -12.80
C ARG A 208 11.17 0.25 -11.91
N GLN A 209 12.25 -0.25 -11.32
CA GLN A 209 12.21 -1.35 -10.35
C GLN A 209 11.55 -0.93 -9.04
N LEU A 210 11.75 0.31 -8.59
CA LEU A 210 11.04 0.82 -7.41
C LEU A 210 9.53 0.98 -7.72
N ALA A 211 9.17 1.43 -8.91
CA ALA A 211 7.78 1.60 -9.32
C ALA A 211 7.02 0.27 -9.37
N SER A 212 7.65 -0.82 -9.82
CA SER A 212 6.99 -2.13 -9.86
C SER A 212 6.61 -2.65 -8.47
N GLN A 213 7.37 -2.31 -7.42
CA GLN A 213 7.03 -2.67 -6.03
C GLN A 213 5.72 -2.05 -5.55
N PHE A 214 5.27 -0.95 -6.15
CA PHE A 214 3.98 -0.32 -5.84
C PHE A 214 2.81 -0.94 -6.61
N ASP A 215 3.05 -1.98 -7.41
CA ASP A 215 2.02 -2.64 -8.20
C ASP A 215 1.27 -1.66 -9.14
N VAL A 216 2.04 -0.76 -9.76
CA VAL A 216 1.51 0.22 -10.72
C VAL A 216 0.83 -0.48 -11.90
N TYR A 217 1.38 -1.61 -12.35
CA TYR A 217 0.86 -2.35 -13.50
C TYR A 217 -0.11 -3.49 -13.14
N GLY A 218 -0.24 -3.87 -11.85
CA GLY A 218 -1.20 -4.88 -11.40
C GLY A 218 -0.67 -6.32 -11.33
N GLU A 219 0.60 -6.55 -11.68
CA GLU A 219 1.24 -7.89 -11.69
C GLU A 219 1.09 -8.61 -10.34
N ILE A 220 1.28 -7.92 -9.22
CA ILE A 220 1.24 -8.54 -7.88
C ILE A 220 -0.20 -8.90 -7.51
N ALA A 221 -1.16 -8.03 -7.87
CA ALA A 221 -2.57 -8.29 -7.62
C ALA A 221 -3.09 -9.46 -8.47
N GLU A 222 -2.64 -9.58 -9.72
CA GLU A 222 -2.97 -10.68 -10.63
C GLU A 222 -2.40 -12.01 -10.12
N ASP A 223 -1.11 -12.06 -9.78
CA ASP A 223 -0.46 -13.25 -9.22
C ASP A 223 -1.18 -13.75 -7.95
N TYR A 224 -1.58 -12.81 -7.08
CA TYR A 224 -2.35 -13.13 -5.89
C TYR A 224 -3.72 -13.75 -6.21
N ALA A 225 -4.43 -13.20 -7.21
CA ALA A 225 -5.72 -13.74 -7.65
C ALA A 225 -5.56 -15.18 -8.20
N HIS A 226 -4.53 -15.44 -8.99
CA HIS A 226 -4.21 -16.79 -9.47
C HIS A 226 -3.93 -17.77 -8.33
N LEU A 227 -3.19 -17.33 -7.31
CA LEU A 227 -2.91 -18.15 -6.12
C LEU A 227 -4.19 -18.47 -5.34
N GLN A 228 -5.09 -17.51 -5.19
CA GLN A 228 -6.39 -17.70 -4.53
C GLN A 228 -7.25 -18.75 -5.26
N GLU A 229 -7.31 -18.68 -6.59
CA GLU A 229 -8.01 -19.68 -7.39
C GLU A 229 -7.42 -21.08 -7.21
N TYR A 230 -6.09 -21.19 -7.20
CA TYR A 230 -5.40 -22.46 -6.98
C TYR A 230 -5.71 -23.06 -5.60
N ILE A 231 -5.63 -22.24 -4.54
CA ILE A 231 -5.97 -22.67 -3.17
C ILE A 231 -7.42 -23.14 -3.10
N LYS A 232 -8.35 -22.42 -3.74
CA LYS A 232 -9.77 -22.79 -3.78
C LYS A 232 -10.01 -24.13 -4.49
N ARG A 233 -9.38 -24.35 -5.65
CA ARG A 233 -9.46 -25.63 -6.38
C ARG A 233 -8.91 -26.78 -5.53
N LYS A 234 -7.74 -26.59 -4.91
CA LYS A 234 -7.14 -27.63 -4.06
C LYS A 234 -8.02 -28.01 -2.87
N LYS A 235 -8.66 -27.03 -2.21
CA LYS A 235 -9.62 -27.29 -1.13
C LYS A 235 -10.84 -28.09 -1.61
N LEU A 236 -11.39 -27.75 -2.78
CA LEU A 236 -12.49 -28.51 -3.40
C LEU A 236 -12.09 -29.96 -3.70
N ASP A 237 -10.87 -30.19 -4.18
CA ASP A 237 -10.37 -31.55 -4.45
C ASP A 237 -10.16 -32.34 -3.15
N GLU A 238 -9.67 -31.70 -2.09
CA GLU A 238 -9.54 -32.31 -0.75
C GLU A 238 -10.92 -32.67 -0.15
N ASP A 239 -11.91 -31.77 -0.27
CA ASP A 239 -13.28 -32.02 0.20
C ASP A 239 -13.96 -33.15 -0.59
N ASN A 240 -13.78 -33.19 -1.92
CA ASN A 240 -14.30 -34.26 -2.77
C ASN A 240 -13.65 -35.61 -2.43
N ASN A 241 -12.34 -35.66 -2.20
CA ASN A 241 -11.65 -36.89 -1.81
C ASN A 241 -12.08 -37.38 -0.41
N ASN A 242 -12.29 -36.47 0.54
CA ASN A 242 -12.80 -36.82 1.86
C ASN A 242 -14.24 -37.37 1.80
N ASN A 243 -15.11 -36.77 0.99
CA ASN A 243 -16.48 -37.26 0.80
C ASN A 243 -16.52 -38.65 0.15
N ASN A 244 -15.67 -38.90 -0.85
CA ASN A 244 -15.54 -40.21 -1.50
C ASN A 244 -15.03 -41.30 -0.52
N ASN A 245 -14.12 -40.95 0.39
CA ASN A 245 -13.64 -41.88 1.41
C ASN A 245 -14.71 -42.23 2.47
N ILE A 246 -15.61 -41.28 2.81
CA ILE A 246 -16.73 -41.54 3.72
C ILE A 246 -17.77 -42.44 3.07
N THR A 247 -18.07 -42.26 1.78
CA THR A 247 -19.02 -43.13 1.05
C THR A 247 -18.49 -44.56 0.95
N ASN A 248 -17.21 -44.74 0.58
CA ASN A 248 -16.59 -46.06 0.47
C ASN A 248 -16.51 -46.84 1.80
N ASN A 249 -16.42 -46.14 2.94
CA ASN A 249 -16.41 -46.79 4.26
C ASN A 249 -17.80 -47.25 4.72
N ASN A 250 -18.88 -46.61 4.28
CA ASN A 250 -20.24 -47.01 4.62
C ASN A 250 -20.67 -48.27 3.85
N ASP A 251 -20.22 -48.42 2.60
CA ASP A 251 -20.57 -49.57 1.76
C ASP A 251 -19.89 -50.88 2.21
N ASN A 252 -18.76 -50.81 2.92
CA ASN A 252 -18.06 -51.98 3.47
C ASN A 252 -18.62 -52.50 4.81
N SER A 253 -19.65 -51.86 5.39
CA SER A 253 -20.25 -52.28 6.66
C SER A 253 -21.45 -53.24 6.52
N THR A 254 -21.80 -53.64 5.30
CA THR A 254 -22.98 -54.46 5.03
C THR A 254 -22.64 -55.81 4.40
N PHE A 255 -21.85 -56.68 5.07
CA PHE A 255 -21.85 -58.10 4.71
C PHE A 255 -21.44 -59.04 5.86
N SER A 256 -22.19 -60.13 5.96
CA SER A 256 -22.01 -61.38 6.73
C SER A 256 -22.47 -61.46 8.19
N SER A 257 -23.77 -61.73 8.40
CA SER A 257 -24.19 -62.78 9.33
C SER A 257 -24.85 -63.88 8.51
N VAL A 258 -24.10 -64.96 8.22
CA VAL A 258 -24.62 -66.18 7.60
C VAL A 258 -25.11 -67.08 8.72
N ASP A 259 -26.42 -67.25 8.80
CA ASP A 259 -27.08 -68.18 9.72
C ASP A 259 -26.77 -69.64 9.35
N ASN A 260 -25.94 -70.31 10.16
CA ASN A 260 -25.77 -71.76 10.12
C ASN A 260 -26.66 -72.41 11.19
N LYS A 261 -27.80 -72.97 10.77
CA LYS A 261 -28.63 -73.84 11.62
C LYS A 261 -28.47 -75.30 11.17
N PRO A 262 -28.14 -76.26 12.06
CA PRO A 262 -28.08 -77.67 11.71
C PRO A 262 -29.48 -78.31 11.72
N PRO A 263 -29.67 -79.44 11.00
CA PRO A 263 -30.97 -80.11 10.92
C PRO A 263 -31.16 -81.00 12.15
N ASN A 264 -32.39 -81.08 12.67
CA ASN A 264 -32.80 -82.17 13.53
C ASN A 264 -34.23 -82.60 13.24
N MET A 265 -34.37 -83.92 13.15
CA MET A 265 -35.60 -84.71 13.23
C MET A 265 -36.22 -84.64 14.62
#